data_AF-A0A087BQH4-F1
#
_entry.id   AF-A0A087BQH4-F1
#
_cell.length_a   1.000
_cell.length_b   1.000
_cell.length_c   1.000
_cell.angle_alpha   90.00
_cell.angle_beta   90.00
_cell.angle_gamma   90.00
#
_symmetry.space_group_name_H-M   'P 1'
#
loop_
_entity.id
_entity.type
_entity.pdbx_description
1 polymer ?
#
loop_
_entity_poly.entity_id
_entity_poly.type
_entity_poly.pdbx_seq_one_letter_code
_entity_poly.pdbx_strand_id
1 'polypeptide(L)'
;MVLIVLLIHGNWLFALMSAAAMISPVAWFLMRRHTANARRTDDGQRPPARESSACDKDAILACPPLEPLVGMRGDPRLWWRIIAGMWAPCLSGWAPPMRVPIGMCDTGELALDLSAQGPHALVAGTTGSGKSVVLRTWCLALACRYPPTRVQFVFLDFKGGAGLDALADMPHTVGTVCDLDLRHARRALLGIEKELTRREMLVAKHHVSDTRDLPIPPATMMIVVDEFHALRGRLPDYIDRLTTIASLGRSLGMHLIACTQNPLGQVGSDMKANLSLRICLRVKDSLQSVEMIGNGSAALISPRSPGLGYVDDGESIRRFRCSAAQSPQRLVASTITAMSVTGIPPQPPLFSRALPRSVPLTGLSRRGDANHPDHVDSGRRAIAIGLSDDGIHLTTARLPIGDGTIIITGPRGRGKTTLLRTILQELRTHGGVSPVITLISWPRRTEDANGGHRHVLREITIGSGHDAGPTTETDDGAGREDGHRLLLVDDADALLDPLSTDPLSNIIEEASHDTSWTVVAAASKPPRSRLDGVSTRIVFPSGDRAIDAMDGIPSNLLGDLDDEDYSIPGRAVLIRAGTARMIQCAIGKAGTEYLR
;
A
#
# COMPACT_ATOMS: atom_id res chain seq x y z
N MET A 1 -22.68 42.66 -52.65
CA MET A 1 -24.09 43.04 -52.48
C MET A 1 -24.46 43.38 -51.03
N VAL A 2 -24.19 42.51 -50.04
CA VAL A 2 -24.57 42.74 -48.63
C VAL A 2 -23.97 44.03 -48.04
N LEU A 3 -22.72 44.37 -48.35
CA LEU A 3 -22.07 45.61 -47.88
C LEU A 3 -22.78 46.89 -48.36
N ILE A 4 -23.32 46.88 -49.58
CA ILE A 4 -23.99 48.05 -50.19
C ILE A 4 -25.34 48.28 -49.50
N VAL A 5 -26.07 47.20 -49.18
CA VAL A 5 -27.35 47.27 -48.45
C VAL A 5 -27.12 47.80 -47.02
N LEU A 6 -26.03 47.41 -46.36
CA LEU A 6 -25.68 47.88 -45.01
C LEU A 6 -25.29 49.37 -44.95
N LEU A 7 -24.66 49.88 -46.01
CA LEU A 7 -24.30 51.31 -46.13
C LEU A 7 -25.54 52.20 -46.35
N ILE A 8 -26.52 51.72 -47.12
CA ILE A 8 -27.77 52.45 -47.37
C ILE A 8 -28.64 52.57 -46.11
N HIS A 9 -28.57 51.59 -45.20
CA HIS A 9 -29.35 51.57 -43.96
C HIS A 9 -28.63 52.23 -42.76
N GLY A 10 -27.51 52.94 -42.99
CA GLY A 10 -26.83 53.70 -41.93
C GLY A 10 -26.09 52.84 -40.88
N ASN A 11 -25.90 51.54 -41.13
CA ASN A 11 -25.21 50.63 -40.21
C ASN A 11 -23.69 50.59 -40.49
N TRP A 12 -23.04 51.74 -40.29
CA TRP A 12 -21.64 51.97 -40.63
C TRP A 12 -20.66 51.03 -39.90
N LEU A 13 -20.94 50.68 -38.65
CA LEU A 13 -20.06 49.83 -37.84
C LEU A 13 -19.99 48.38 -38.38
N PHE A 14 -21.14 47.83 -38.80
CA PHE A 14 -21.23 46.47 -39.32
C PHE A 14 -20.66 46.35 -40.74
N ALA A 15 -20.81 47.40 -41.56
CA ALA A 15 -20.15 47.48 -42.86
C ALA A 15 -18.62 47.49 -42.70
N LEU A 16 -18.09 48.24 -41.72
CA LEU A 16 -16.66 48.37 -41.49
C LEU A 16 -16.03 47.06 -40.98
N MET A 17 -16.71 46.33 -40.08
CA MET A 17 -16.28 44.99 -39.65
C MET A 17 -16.33 43.96 -40.79
N SER A 18 -17.34 44.03 -41.65
CA SER A 18 -17.47 43.09 -42.78
C SER A 18 -16.43 43.34 -43.88
N ALA A 19 -16.02 44.61 -44.08
CA ALA A 19 -14.96 44.96 -45.03
C ALA A 19 -13.59 44.43 -44.57
N ALA A 20 -13.27 44.48 -43.27
CA ALA A 20 -12.02 43.97 -42.72
C ALA A 20 -11.85 42.45 -42.91
N ALA A 21 -12.95 41.69 -42.84
CA ALA A 21 -12.95 40.24 -43.05
C ALA A 21 -12.63 39.82 -44.50
N MET A 22 -12.82 40.72 -45.48
CA MET A 22 -12.53 40.43 -46.90
C MET A 22 -11.08 40.74 -47.31
N ILE A 23 -10.30 41.41 -46.46
CA ILE A 23 -8.90 41.78 -46.76
C ILE A 23 -7.94 40.60 -46.52
N SER A 24 -8.30 39.67 -45.61
CA SER A 24 -7.44 38.55 -45.20
C SER A 24 -7.19 37.49 -46.30
N PRO A 25 -8.18 37.08 -47.12
CA PRO A 25 -7.94 36.10 -48.19
C PRO A 25 -7.12 36.65 -49.37
N VAL A 26 -7.22 37.95 -49.65
CA VAL A 26 -6.50 38.61 -50.75
C VAL A 26 -5.01 38.80 -50.39
N ALA A 27 -4.71 39.17 -49.15
CA ALA A 27 -3.34 39.23 -48.63
C ALA A 27 -2.66 37.85 -48.62
N TRP A 28 -3.39 36.79 -48.25
CA TRP A 28 -2.89 35.41 -48.29
C TRP A 28 -2.62 34.93 -49.74
N PHE A 29 -3.48 35.28 -50.69
CA PHE A 29 -3.29 34.92 -52.11
C PHE A 29 -2.14 35.68 -52.79
N LEU A 30 -1.91 36.96 -52.42
CA LEU A 30 -0.81 37.77 -52.92
C LEU A 30 0.55 37.34 -52.34
N MET A 31 0.63 36.97 -51.05
CA MET A 31 1.84 36.38 -50.46
C MET A 31 2.22 35.05 -51.12
N ARG A 32 1.24 34.22 -51.49
CA ARG A 32 1.47 32.93 -52.14
C ARG A 32 2.02 33.05 -53.56
N ARG A 33 1.67 34.13 -54.29
CA ARG A 33 2.26 34.44 -55.61
C ARG A 33 3.68 35.00 -55.52
N HIS A 34 4.00 35.76 -54.47
CA HIS A 34 5.36 36.27 -54.26
C HIS A 34 6.37 35.16 -53.91
N THR A 35 5.93 34.10 -53.22
CA THR A 35 6.78 32.92 -52.95
C THR A 35 6.94 31.98 -54.17
N ALA A 36 6.06 32.09 -55.17
CA ALA A 36 6.10 31.24 -56.37
C ALA A 36 7.01 31.82 -57.48
N ASN A 37 7.21 33.14 -57.53
CA ASN A 37 8.05 33.80 -58.55
C ASN A 37 9.52 34.01 -58.13
N ALA A 38 9.88 33.75 -56.86
CA ALA A 38 11.27 33.85 -56.38
C ALA A 38 12.11 32.58 -56.62
N ARG A 39 11.63 31.61 -57.41
CA ARG A 39 12.33 30.34 -57.73
C ARG A 39 12.53 30.10 -59.23
N ARG A 40 12.74 31.16 -60.02
CA ARG A 40 13.16 31.06 -61.43
C ARG A 40 14.18 32.14 -61.72
N THR A 41 15.42 31.91 -61.30
CA THR A 41 16.70 32.43 -61.82
C THR A 41 17.72 32.26 -60.70
N ASP A 42 18.41 31.12 -60.68
CA ASP A 42 19.86 31.10 -60.90
C ASP A 42 20.34 29.64 -60.85
N ASP A 43 21.11 29.29 -61.86
CA ASP A 43 21.54 27.94 -62.19
C ASP A 43 23.03 27.84 -61.85
N GLY A 44 23.43 26.78 -61.14
CA GLY A 44 24.82 26.34 -61.10
C GLY A 44 25.58 26.43 -59.76
N GLN A 45 25.24 25.56 -58.79
CA GLN A 45 26.27 24.83 -58.04
C GLN A 45 25.69 23.59 -57.32
N ARG A 46 26.53 22.54 -57.22
CA ARG A 46 26.29 21.15 -56.79
C ARG A 46 25.27 20.94 -55.64
N PRO A 47 24.53 19.80 -55.62
CA PRO A 47 23.34 19.63 -54.79
C PRO A 47 23.68 19.41 -53.31
N PRO A 48 22.98 20.04 -52.35
CA PRO A 48 22.91 19.55 -50.98
C PRO A 48 21.93 18.38 -50.91
N ALA A 49 22.22 17.45 -49.99
CA ALA A 49 21.48 16.22 -49.76
C ALA A 49 19.97 16.43 -49.66
N ARG A 50 19.21 15.52 -50.30
CA ARG A 50 17.75 15.43 -50.25
C ARG A 50 17.24 15.64 -48.82
N GLU A 51 16.34 16.61 -48.63
CA GLU A 51 15.43 16.64 -47.49
C GLU A 51 14.60 15.34 -47.51
N SER A 52 14.99 14.42 -46.63
CA SER A 52 14.29 13.18 -46.38
C SER A 52 12.89 13.49 -45.84
N SER A 53 11.88 12.87 -46.45
CA SER A 53 10.48 12.95 -45.99
C SER A 53 10.39 12.68 -44.47
N ALA A 54 9.40 13.24 -43.79
CA ALA A 54 9.17 13.01 -42.36
C ALA A 54 9.04 11.53 -41.95
N CYS A 55 8.88 10.61 -42.91
CA CYS A 55 8.87 9.16 -42.74
C CYS A 55 10.28 8.57 -42.47
N ASP A 56 11.36 9.26 -42.86
CA ASP A 56 12.74 8.75 -42.81
C ASP A 56 13.47 9.06 -41.48
N LYS A 57 12.88 9.90 -40.62
CA LYS A 57 13.45 10.28 -39.31
C LYS A 57 13.24 9.21 -38.23
N ASP A 58 12.41 8.22 -38.50
CA ASP A 58 12.21 7.03 -37.68
C ASP A 58 13.09 5.86 -38.14
N ALA A 59 14.34 6.15 -38.55
CA ALA A 59 15.36 5.12 -38.74
C ALA A 59 15.29 4.17 -37.54
N ILE A 60 15.03 2.89 -37.83
CA ILE A 60 14.76 1.87 -36.81
C ILE A 60 16.02 1.73 -35.98
N LEU A 61 16.05 2.38 -34.83
CA LEU A 61 17.09 2.19 -33.85
C LEU A 61 16.93 0.75 -33.34
N ALA A 62 17.72 -0.16 -33.90
CA ALA A 62 17.69 -1.57 -33.54
C ALA A 62 18.03 -1.70 -32.05
N CYS A 63 17.13 -2.30 -31.28
CA CYS A 63 17.31 -2.49 -29.85
C CYS A 63 17.23 -3.99 -29.55
N PRO A 64 18.30 -4.60 -29.00
CA PRO A 64 18.23 -5.99 -28.55
C PRO A 64 17.23 -6.12 -27.39
N PRO A 65 16.77 -7.35 -27.11
CA PRO A 65 15.98 -7.62 -25.91
C PRO A 65 16.78 -7.34 -24.63
N LEU A 66 16.10 -7.29 -23.49
CA LEU A 66 16.73 -6.85 -22.24
C LEU A 66 17.82 -7.81 -21.78
N GLU A 67 17.59 -9.10 -21.96
CA GLU A 67 18.40 -10.18 -21.41
C GLU A 67 19.89 -10.06 -21.84
N PRO A 68 20.24 -9.91 -23.12
CA PRO A 68 21.62 -9.62 -23.53
C PRO A 68 22.23 -8.33 -22.98
N LEU A 69 21.42 -7.27 -22.78
CA LEU A 69 21.89 -5.98 -22.25
C LEU A 69 22.25 -6.09 -20.77
N VAL A 70 21.47 -6.83 -19.99
CA VAL A 70 21.77 -7.09 -18.56
C VAL A 70 22.72 -8.28 -18.36
N GLY A 71 23.34 -8.79 -19.44
CA GLY A 71 24.32 -9.88 -19.36
C GLY A 71 23.73 -11.29 -19.20
N MET A 72 22.41 -11.46 -19.33
CA MET A 72 21.72 -12.76 -19.27
C MET A 72 21.85 -13.52 -20.59
N ARG A 73 23.07 -14.01 -20.85
CA ARG A 73 23.40 -14.81 -22.03
C ARG A 73 23.42 -16.30 -21.67
N GLY A 74 23.10 -17.18 -22.63
CA GLY A 74 23.09 -18.64 -22.42
C GLY A 74 21.75 -19.20 -21.96
N ASP A 75 21.77 -20.37 -21.30
CA ASP A 75 20.56 -21.08 -20.87
C ASP A 75 19.77 -20.28 -19.81
N PRO A 76 18.49 -19.94 -20.07
CA PRO A 76 17.63 -19.24 -19.12
C PRO A 76 17.47 -19.93 -17.76
N ARG A 77 17.67 -21.25 -17.68
CA ARG A 77 17.61 -22.01 -16.42
C ARG A 77 18.76 -21.68 -15.47
N LEU A 78 19.85 -21.10 -15.99
CA LEU A 78 21.07 -20.79 -15.23
C LEU A 78 21.25 -19.30 -14.98
N TRP A 79 20.34 -18.43 -15.41
CA TRP A 79 20.44 -16.99 -15.20
C TRP A 79 20.54 -16.59 -13.73
N TRP A 80 19.94 -17.36 -12.81
CA TRP A 80 20.10 -17.14 -11.36
C TRP A 80 21.58 -17.16 -10.91
N ARG A 81 22.45 -17.93 -11.57
CA ARG A 81 23.90 -17.95 -11.27
C ARG A 81 24.57 -16.64 -11.66
N ILE A 82 24.17 -16.09 -12.81
CA ILE A 82 24.68 -14.80 -13.32
C ILE A 82 24.23 -13.70 -12.36
N ILE A 83 22.95 -13.68 -11.99
CA ILE A 83 22.38 -12.73 -11.03
C ILE A 83 23.10 -12.81 -9.68
N ALA A 84 23.25 -14.02 -9.12
CA ALA A 84 23.97 -14.21 -7.85
C ALA A 84 25.43 -13.70 -7.94
N GLY A 85 26.10 -13.93 -9.06
CA GLY A 85 27.44 -13.38 -9.32
C GLY A 85 27.47 -11.85 -9.40
N MET A 86 26.45 -11.22 -9.98
CA MET A 86 26.32 -9.76 -10.02
C MET A 86 26.01 -9.16 -8.64
N TRP A 87 25.32 -9.91 -7.77
CA TRP A 87 25.00 -9.48 -6.41
C TRP A 87 26.17 -9.64 -5.44
N ALA A 88 27.06 -10.60 -5.68
CA ALA A 88 28.17 -10.93 -4.78
C ALA A 88 29.01 -9.71 -4.33
N PRO A 89 29.37 -8.75 -5.20
CA PRO A 89 30.11 -7.56 -4.78
C PRO A 89 29.34 -6.66 -3.80
N CYS A 90 28.01 -6.59 -3.92
CA CYS A 90 27.17 -5.86 -2.97
C CYS A 90 27.12 -6.54 -1.60
N LEU A 91 27.16 -7.88 -1.58
CA LEU A 91 27.14 -8.67 -0.36
C LEU A 91 28.47 -8.63 0.38
N SER A 92 29.58 -8.35 -0.31
CA SER A 92 30.89 -8.12 0.30
C SER A 92 31.12 -6.66 0.77
N GLY A 93 30.10 -5.80 0.68
CA GLY A 93 30.15 -4.42 1.15
C GLY A 93 30.58 -3.39 0.09
N TRP A 94 30.88 -3.79 -1.14
CA TRP A 94 31.16 -2.83 -2.22
C TRP A 94 29.87 -2.33 -2.87
N ALA A 95 29.76 -1.02 -3.06
CA ALA A 95 28.57 -0.36 -3.60
C ALA A 95 28.82 0.14 -5.03
N PRO A 96 28.55 -0.66 -6.09
CA PRO A 96 28.63 -0.17 -7.45
C PRO A 96 27.59 0.93 -7.70
N PRO A 97 27.89 1.92 -8.59
CA PRO A 97 26.94 2.97 -8.95
C PRO A 97 25.67 2.35 -9.53
N MET A 98 24.49 2.93 -9.25
CA MET A 98 23.18 2.38 -9.65
C MET A 98 22.84 2.68 -11.11
N ARG A 99 23.71 2.21 -12.01
CA ARG A 99 23.61 2.38 -13.45
C ARG A 99 23.12 1.12 -14.13
N VAL A 100 22.05 1.19 -14.92
CA VAL A 100 21.51 0.03 -15.64
C VAL A 100 21.13 0.34 -17.09
N PRO A 101 21.36 -0.59 -18.02
CA PRO A 101 20.86 -0.47 -19.39
C PRO A 101 19.34 -0.50 -19.42
N ILE A 102 18.76 0.35 -20.26
CA ILE A 102 17.32 0.33 -20.55
C ILE A 102 17.02 0.25 -22.05
N GLY A 103 18.02 0.40 -22.91
CA GLY A 103 17.83 0.39 -24.35
C GLY A 103 19.04 0.89 -25.13
N MET A 104 18.79 1.31 -26.35
CA MET A 104 19.82 1.86 -27.24
C MET A 104 19.50 3.33 -27.53
N CYS A 105 20.54 4.13 -27.74
CA CYS A 105 20.50 5.48 -28.31
C CYS A 105 21.41 5.51 -29.56
N ASP A 106 21.45 6.63 -30.26
CA ASP A 106 22.24 6.77 -31.49
C ASP A 106 23.76 6.57 -31.27
N THR A 107 24.23 6.72 -30.03
CA THR A 107 25.64 6.58 -29.64
C THR A 107 25.98 5.23 -28.97
N GLY A 108 25.00 4.33 -28.85
CA GLY A 108 25.19 3.01 -28.23
C GLY A 108 24.18 2.72 -27.13
N GLU A 109 24.59 1.97 -26.11
CA GLU A 109 23.72 1.59 -24.99
C GLU A 109 23.28 2.83 -24.19
N LEU A 110 21.97 3.00 -24.04
CA LEU A 110 21.41 3.95 -23.09
C LEU A 110 21.29 3.28 -21.72
N ALA A 111 22.01 3.81 -20.74
CA ALA A 111 21.88 3.44 -19.35
C ALA A 111 21.41 4.63 -18.50
N LEU A 112 20.54 4.35 -17.53
CA LEU A 112 20.11 5.29 -16.51
C LEU A 112 20.91 5.07 -15.24
N ASP A 113 21.35 6.15 -14.61
CA ASP A 113 22.12 6.13 -13.37
C ASP A 113 21.38 6.86 -12.26
N LEU A 114 20.76 6.09 -11.36
CA LEU A 114 20.01 6.64 -10.22
C LEU A 114 20.91 7.38 -9.22
N SER A 115 22.21 7.05 -9.16
CA SER A 115 23.16 7.68 -8.25
C SER A 115 23.64 9.05 -8.77
N ALA A 116 23.81 9.19 -10.08
CA ALA A 116 24.36 10.40 -10.71
C ALA A 116 23.28 11.36 -11.26
N GLN A 117 22.23 10.85 -11.93
CA GLN A 117 21.27 11.67 -12.70
C GLN A 117 20.15 12.30 -11.84
N GLY A 118 20.19 12.07 -10.54
CA GLY A 118 19.23 12.64 -9.61
C GLY A 118 17.98 11.78 -9.40
N PRO A 119 17.27 12.08 -8.31
CA PRO A 119 16.56 11.11 -7.51
C PRO A 119 15.22 10.66 -8.09
N HIS A 120 14.67 11.41 -9.03
CA HIS A 120 13.27 11.26 -9.41
C HIS A 120 13.09 11.43 -10.90
N ALA A 121 12.11 10.71 -11.44
CA ALA A 121 11.83 10.71 -12.86
C ALA A 121 10.38 11.08 -13.18
N LEU A 122 10.20 11.85 -14.24
CA LEU A 122 8.91 12.08 -14.87
C LEU A 122 8.84 11.28 -16.17
N VAL A 123 7.89 10.35 -16.28
CA VAL A 123 7.70 9.53 -17.46
C VAL A 123 6.37 9.86 -18.13
N ALA A 124 6.43 10.41 -19.34
CA ALA A 124 5.24 10.75 -20.12
C ALA A 124 5.10 9.84 -21.34
N GLY A 125 3.86 9.45 -21.64
CA GLY A 125 3.55 8.71 -22.86
C GLY A 125 2.10 8.30 -22.96
N THR A 126 1.54 8.41 -24.17
CA THR A 126 0.17 7.98 -24.48
C THR A 126 -0.01 6.46 -24.31
N THR A 127 -1.25 6.00 -24.21
CA THR A 127 -1.53 4.55 -24.21
C THR A 127 -0.93 3.88 -25.46
N GLY A 128 -0.28 2.73 -25.26
CA GLY A 128 0.41 1.99 -26.32
C GLY A 128 1.78 2.57 -26.74
N SER A 129 2.24 3.68 -26.14
CA SER A 129 3.57 4.25 -26.45
C SER A 129 4.75 3.43 -25.94
N GLY A 130 4.53 2.44 -25.07
CA GLY A 130 5.58 1.62 -24.45
C GLY A 130 5.94 2.01 -23.01
N LYS A 131 5.20 2.92 -22.36
CA LYS A 131 5.48 3.39 -21.00
C LYS A 131 5.67 2.27 -19.98
N SER A 132 4.72 1.33 -19.89
CA SER A 132 4.83 0.20 -18.95
C SER A 132 5.99 -0.73 -19.29
N VAL A 133 6.38 -0.83 -20.57
CA VAL A 133 7.57 -1.59 -20.98
C VAL A 133 8.84 -0.92 -20.46
N VAL A 134 8.97 0.41 -20.61
CA VAL A 134 10.09 1.17 -20.04
C VAL A 134 10.22 0.94 -18.53
N LEU A 135 9.11 1.06 -17.79
CA LEU A 135 9.12 0.88 -16.34
C LEU A 135 9.53 -0.54 -15.94
N ARG A 136 8.97 -1.57 -16.61
CA ARG A 136 9.35 -2.96 -16.38
C ARG A 136 10.82 -3.22 -16.69
N THR A 137 11.29 -2.76 -17.84
CA THR A 137 12.66 -2.92 -18.28
C THR A 137 13.63 -2.30 -17.28
N TRP A 138 13.33 -1.09 -16.81
CA TRP A 138 14.16 -0.40 -15.82
C TRP A 138 14.21 -1.15 -14.48
N CYS A 139 13.05 -1.55 -13.94
CA CYS A 139 12.99 -2.28 -12.67
C CYS A 139 13.66 -3.66 -12.76
N LEU A 140 13.45 -4.40 -13.85
CA LEU A 140 14.09 -5.70 -14.07
C LEU A 140 15.61 -5.57 -14.22
N ALA A 141 16.09 -4.54 -14.93
CA ALA A 141 17.52 -4.31 -15.07
C ALA A 141 18.19 -4.02 -13.71
N LEU A 142 17.52 -3.24 -12.85
CA LEU A 142 17.97 -3.02 -11.47
C LEU A 142 17.93 -4.32 -10.65
N ALA A 143 16.83 -5.07 -10.70
CA ALA A 143 16.68 -6.31 -9.94
C ALA A 143 17.69 -7.39 -10.34
N CYS A 144 18.06 -7.46 -11.62
CA CYS A 144 19.10 -8.39 -12.10
C CYS A 144 20.48 -8.00 -11.58
N ARG A 145 20.77 -6.71 -11.45
CA ARG A 145 22.11 -6.20 -11.12
C ARG A 145 22.35 -6.04 -9.62
N TYR A 146 21.32 -5.71 -8.84
CA TYR A 146 21.43 -5.41 -7.41
C TYR A 146 20.51 -6.31 -6.57
N PRO A 147 20.96 -6.79 -5.39
CA PRO A 147 20.13 -7.59 -4.50
C PRO A 147 18.99 -6.77 -3.85
N PRO A 148 17.96 -7.42 -3.29
CA PRO A 148 16.84 -6.75 -2.62
C PRO A 148 17.24 -5.99 -1.34
N THR A 149 18.44 -6.24 -0.82
CA THR A 149 19.07 -5.46 0.26
C THR A 149 19.68 -4.14 -0.22
N ARG A 150 19.76 -3.92 -1.53
CA ARG A 150 20.33 -2.71 -2.15
C ARG A 150 19.29 -1.90 -2.92
N VAL A 151 18.32 -2.55 -3.56
CA VAL A 151 17.21 -1.88 -4.25
C VAL A 151 15.88 -2.51 -3.88
N GLN A 152 14.88 -1.69 -3.62
CA GLN A 152 13.51 -2.11 -3.30
C GLN A 152 12.51 -1.33 -4.15
N PHE A 153 11.38 -1.96 -4.48
CA PHE A 153 10.34 -1.34 -5.30
C PHE A 153 9.02 -1.23 -4.54
N VAL A 154 8.36 -0.09 -4.72
CA VAL A 154 6.95 0.12 -4.39
C VAL A 154 6.20 0.50 -5.65
N PHE A 155 5.18 -0.28 -6.01
CA PHE A 155 4.38 -0.05 -7.21
C PHE A 155 2.99 0.46 -6.85
N LEU A 156 2.62 1.63 -7.36
CA LEU A 156 1.28 2.21 -7.28
C LEU A 156 0.70 2.31 -8.69
N ASP A 157 -0.09 1.33 -9.12
CA ASP A 157 -0.74 1.27 -10.44
C ASP A 157 -2.21 1.66 -10.33
N PHE A 158 -2.52 2.91 -10.69
CA PHE A 158 -3.88 3.45 -10.64
C PHE A 158 -4.67 3.26 -11.95
N LYS A 159 -4.16 2.48 -12.90
CA LYS A 159 -4.83 2.27 -14.19
C LYS A 159 -5.69 1.00 -14.22
N GLY A 160 -5.64 0.16 -13.19
CA GLY A 160 -6.34 -1.13 -13.14
C GLY A 160 -5.87 -2.11 -14.21
N GLY A 161 -4.71 -1.85 -14.83
CA GLY A 161 -4.08 -2.72 -15.82
C GLY A 161 -2.95 -3.50 -15.17
N ALA A 162 -2.68 -4.71 -15.65
CA ALA A 162 -1.56 -5.56 -15.19
C ALA A 162 -0.16 -5.02 -15.61
N GLY A 163 -0.01 -3.68 -15.65
CA GLY A 163 1.16 -2.98 -16.14
C GLY A 163 2.39 -3.31 -15.30
N LEU A 164 2.31 -3.25 -13.98
CA LEU A 164 3.45 -3.56 -13.11
C LEU A 164 3.27 -4.84 -12.30
N ASP A 165 2.09 -5.45 -12.34
CA ASP A 165 1.75 -6.68 -11.61
C ASP A 165 2.69 -7.87 -11.90
N ALA A 166 3.21 -7.96 -13.12
CA ALA A 166 4.22 -8.96 -13.51
C ALA A 166 5.54 -8.89 -12.71
N LEU A 167 5.74 -7.82 -11.93
CA LEU A 167 6.90 -7.58 -11.07
C LEU A 167 6.57 -7.75 -9.58
N ALA A 168 5.32 -8.02 -9.22
CA ALA A 168 4.87 -8.09 -7.83
C ALA A 168 5.59 -9.21 -7.04
N ASP A 169 5.90 -10.32 -7.70
CA ASP A 169 6.55 -11.49 -7.09
C ASP A 169 8.08 -11.36 -6.95
N MET A 170 8.69 -10.24 -7.40
CA MET A 170 10.13 -10.04 -7.22
C MET A 170 10.48 -9.94 -5.73
N PRO A 171 11.63 -10.51 -5.31
CA PRO A 171 12.08 -10.39 -3.92
C PRO A 171 12.41 -8.95 -3.49
N HIS A 172 12.59 -8.05 -4.47
CA HIS A 172 12.81 -6.62 -4.29
C HIS A 172 11.51 -5.83 -4.03
N THR A 173 10.36 -6.40 -4.35
CA THR A 173 9.08 -5.70 -4.25
C THR A 173 8.60 -5.73 -2.80
N VAL A 174 8.53 -4.55 -2.17
CA VAL A 174 8.11 -4.40 -0.78
C VAL A 174 6.69 -3.86 -0.65
N GLY A 175 6.03 -3.51 -1.75
CA GLY A 175 4.63 -3.11 -1.74
C GLY A 175 4.06 -2.89 -3.13
N THR A 176 2.81 -3.30 -3.33
CA THR A 176 2.09 -3.15 -4.60
C THR A 176 0.64 -2.76 -4.34
N VAL A 177 0.13 -1.82 -5.14
CA VAL A 177 -1.27 -1.38 -5.19
C VAL A 177 -1.71 -1.40 -6.67
N CYS A 178 -2.64 -2.27 -7.06
CA CYS A 178 -3.07 -2.44 -8.47
C CYS A 178 -4.56 -2.10 -8.71
N ASP A 179 -5.34 -1.88 -7.64
CA ASP A 179 -6.75 -2.27 -7.63
C ASP A 179 -7.73 -1.09 -7.50
N LEU A 180 -7.27 0.15 -7.71
CA LEU A 180 -8.06 1.37 -7.46
C LEU A 180 -8.59 1.51 -6.00
N ASP A 181 -8.23 0.60 -5.09
CA ASP A 181 -8.60 0.63 -3.68
C ASP A 181 -7.89 1.81 -2.99
N LEU A 182 -8.68 2.81 -2.64
CA LEU A 182 -8.22 4.02 -1.97
C LEU A 182 -7.65 3.74 -0.58
N ARG A 183 -8.18 2.75 0.15
CA ARG A 183 -7.65 2.38 1.47
C ARG A 183 -6.27 1.79 1.35
N HIS A 184 -6.09 0.87 0.41
CA HIS A 184 -4.80 0.24 0.16
C HIS A 184 -3.77 1.26 -0.34
N ALA A 185 -4.18 2.19 -1.22
CA ALA A 185 -3.34 3.31 -1.66
C ALA A 185 -2.96 4.26 -0.51
N ARG A 186 -3.92 4.68 0.33
CA ARG A 186 -3.67 5.51 1.53
C ARG A 186 -2.67 4.84 2.46
N ARG A 187 -2.88 3.56 2.76
CA ARG A 187 -1.97 2.74 3.57
C ARG A 187 -0.56 2.71 3.00
N ALA A 188 -0.43 2.52 1.69
CA ALA A 188 0.87 2.54 1.02
C ALA A 188 1.58 3.88 1.18
N LEU A 189 0.86 4.99 0.98
CA LEU A 189 1.40 6.35 1.10
C LEU A 189 1.85 6.67 2.53
N LEU A 190 1.06 6.26 3.54
CA LEU A 190 1.45 6.37 4.95
C LEU A 190 2.69 5.52 5.28
N GLY A 191 2.80 4.33 4.71
CA GLY A 191 3.98 3.47 4.85
C GLY A 191 5.24 4.12 4.26
N ILE A 192 5.14 4.72 3.09
CA ILE A 192 6.24 5.45 2.43
C ILE A 192 6.67 6.65 3.28
N GLU A 193 5.72 7.43 3.80
CA GLU A 193 6.02 8.58 4.65
C GLU A 193 6.69 8.18 5.97
N LYS A 194 6.18 7.13 6.63
CA LYS A 194 6.81 6.58 7.84
C LYS A 194 8.25 6.13 7.58
N GLU A 195 8.51 5.56 6.41
CA GLU A 195 9.86 5.20 6.00
C GLU A 195 10.76 6.42 5.74
N LEU A 196 10.23 7.48 5.11
CA LEU A 196 10.92 8.76 4.96
C LEU A 196 11.37 9.30 6.33
N THR A 197 10.43 9.44 7.27
CA THR A 197 10.71 9.93 8.63
C THR A 197 11.68 9.00 9.38
N ARG A 198 11.56 7.68 9.20
CA ARG A 198 12.51 6.72 9.81
C ARG A 198 13.94 6.95 9.30
N ARG A 199 14.11 7.22 8.01
CA ARG A 199 15.43 7.49 7.42
C ARG A 199 15.98 8.85 7.84
N GLU A 200 15.15 9.88 7.96
CA GLU A 200 15.55 11.19 8.51
C GLU A 200 16.10 11.05 9.94
N MET A 201 15.37 10.34 10.80
CA MET A 201 15.82 10.06 12.17
C MET A 201 17.12 9.24 12.17
N LEU A 202 17.28 8.31 11.24
CA LEU A 202 18.47 7.47 11.14
C LEU A 202 19.70 8.29 10.76
N VAL A 203 19.63 9.14 9.74
CA VAL A 203 20.75 10.00 9.33
C VAL A 203 21.08 11.04 10.41
N ALA A 204 20.06 11.61 11.06
CA ALA A 204 20.23 12.53 12.18
C ALA A 204 20.94 11.87 13.38
N LYS A 205 20.54 10.65 13.74
CA LYS A 205 21.16 9.86 14.82
C LYS A 205 22.64 9.58 14.57
N HIS A 206 23.02 9.40 13.31
CA HIS A 206 24.41 9.15 12.91
C HIS A 206 25.18 10.43 12.51
N HIS A 207 24.55 11.60 12.62
CA HIS A 207 25.12 12.90 12.23
C HIS A 207 25.65 12.94 10.78
N VAL A 208 24.97 12.24 9.87
CA VAL A 208 25.26 12.26 8.44
C VAL A 208 24.12 12.93 7.68
N SER A 209 24.41 13.47 6.50
CA SER A 209 23.41 14.11 5.64
C SER A 209 22.78 13.16 4.61
N ASP A 210 23.43 12.02 4.34
CA ASP A 210 23.03 11.07 3.31
C ASP A 210 23.03 9.64 3.86
N THR A 211 22.02 8.87 3.48
CA THR A 211 21.88 7.45 3.86
C THR A 211 23.01 6.57 3.34
N ARG A 212 23.69 6.98 2.26
CA ARG A 212 24.88 6.28 1.72
C ARG A 212 26.07 6.33 2.67
N ASP A 213 26.14 7.33 3.52
CA ASP A 213 27.22 7.54 4.49
C ASP A 213 26.97 6.78 5.81
N LEU A 214 25.83 6.10 5.93
CA LEU A 214 25.53 5.26 7.09
C LEU A 214 26.41 4.00 7.11
N PRO A 215 26.75 3.48 8.30
CA PRO A 215 27.47 2.20 8.43
C PRO A 215 26.75 1.04 7.74
N ILE A 216 25.42 1.04 7.83
CA ILE A 216 24.54 0.08 7.15
C ILE A 216 23.48 0.91 6.41
N PRO A 217 23.70 1.23 5.13
CA PRO A 217 22.75 1.99 4.33
C PRO A 217 21.46 1.20 4.15
N PRO A 218 20.27 1.81 4.33
CA PRO A 218 19.03 1.19 3.88
C PRO A 218 19.05 1.00 2.35
N ALA A 219 18.29 0.03 1.86
CA ALA A 219 18.12 -0.18 0.42
C ALA A 219 17.55 1.07 -0.25
N THR A 220 18.03 1.38 -1.45
CA THR A 220 17.45 2.43 -2.28
C THR A 220 16.04 2.03 -2.68
N MET A 221 15.06 2.87 -2.34
CA MET A 221 13.65 2.59 -2.57
C MET A 221 13.15 3.34 -3.79
N MET A 222 12.63 2.62 -4.77
CA MET A 222 12.09 3.17 -6.01
C MET A 222 10.57 3.08 -5.97
N ILE A 223 9.91 4.24 -5.87
CA ILE A 223 8.47 4.39 -5.74
C ILE A 223 7.92 4.74 -7.13
N VAL A 224 7.30 3.77 -7.79
CA VAL A 224 6.79 3.93 -9.15
C VAL A 224 5.29 4.18 -9.08
N VAL A 225 4.87 5.37 -9.48
CA VAL A 225 3.46 5.76 -9.55
C VAL A 225 3.03 5.77 -11.00
N ASP A 226 2.30 4.73 -11.41
CA ASP A 226 1.64 4.71 -12.71
C ASP A 226 0.33 5.50 -12.66
N GLU A 227 0.13 6.36 -13.66
CA GLU A 227 -0.98 7.28 -13.79
C GLU A 227 -1.12 8.25 -12.59
N PHE A 228 -0.07 9.01 -12.33
CA PHE A 228 0.02 10.00 -11.25
C PHE A 228 -1.18 10.96 -11.18
N HIS A 229 -1.80 11.30 -12.32
CA HIS A 229 -3.02 12.12 -12.34
C HIS A 229 -4.17 11.49 -11.56
N ALA A 230 -4.37 10.17 -11.68
CA ALA A 230 -5.46 9.48 -11.01
C ALA A 230 -5.32 9.58 -9.48
N LEU A 231 -4.08 9.57 -8.97
CA LEU A 231 -3.81 9.80 -7.56
C LEU A 231 -4.23 11.19 -7.12
N ARG A 232 -3.88 12.24 -7.88
CA ARG A 232 -4.25 13.64 -7.56
C ARG A 232 -5.76 13.86 -7.47
N GLY A 233 -6.54 13.23 -8.36
CA GLY A 233 -8.00 13.35 -8.33
C GLY A 233 -8.66 12.61 -7.17
N ARG A 234 -8.01 11.61 -6.60
CA ARG A 234 -8.59 10.69 -5.60
C ARG A 234 -8.08 10.92 -4.18
N LEU A 235 -6.81 11.32 -4.04
CA LEU A 235 -6.10 11.52 -2.79
C LEU A 235 -5.30 12.85 -2.87
N PRO A 236 -5.97 14.00 -3.01
CA PRO A 236 -5.30 15.30 -3.19
C PRO A 236 -4.36 15.65 -2.02
N ASP A 237 -4.79 15.36 -0.78
CA ASP A 237 -4.03 15.64 0.44
C ASP A 237 -2.68 14.89 0.54
N TYR A 238 -2.48 13.87 -0.30
CA TYR A 238 -1.25 13.07 -0.33
C TYR A 238 -0.27 13.52 -1.41
N ILE A 239 -0.65 14.44 -2.29
CA ILE A 239 0.24 14.99 -3.33
C ILE A 239 1.36 15.82 -2.69
N ASP A 240 1.04 16.58 -1.64
CA ASP A 240 2.03 17.38 -0.91
C ASP A 240 3.06 16.48 -0.20
N ARG A 241 2.61 15.31 0.28
CA ARG A 241 3.49 14.29 0.88
C ARG A 241 4.45 13.69 -0.15
N LEU A 242 3.98 13.39 -1.36
CA LEU A 242 4.84 12.94 -2.46
C LEU A 242 5.80 14.04 -2.94
N THR A 243 5.39 15.30 -2.88
CA THR A 243 6.26 16.44 -3.19
C THR A 243 7.38 16.59 -2.16
N THR A 244 7.09 16.30 -0.88
CA THR A 244 8.10 16.23 0.18
C THR A 244 9.13 15.13 -0.09
N ILE A 245 8.67 13.94 -0.50
CA ILE A 245 9.56 12.85 -0.94
C ILE A 245 10.38 13.28 -2.15
N ALA A 246 9.80 14.02 -3.10
CA ALA A 246 10.54 14.54 -4.24
C ALA A 246 11.67 15.51 -3.83
N SER A 247 11.50 16.22 -2.71
CA SER A 247 12.46 17.23 -2.24
C SER A 247 13.57 16.62 -1.38
N LEU A 248 13.21 15.69 -0.48
CA LEU A 248 14.13 15.11 0.51
C LEU A 248 14.62 13.71 0.15
N GLY A 249 13.94 13.02 -0.76
CA GLY A 249 14.15 11.60 -1.05
C GLY A 249 15.56 11.28 -1.53
N ARG A 250 16.24 12.20 -2.22
CA ARG A 250 17.58 11.99 -2.76
C ARG A 250 18.58 11.52 -1.71
N SER A 251 18.78 12.32 -0.66
CA SER A 251 19.74 12.02 0.40
C SER A 251 19.29 10.83 1.25
N LEU A 252 17.99 10.58 1.28
CA LEU A 252 17.38 9.48 2.01
C LEU A 252 17.30 8.18 1.17
N GLY A 253 17.82 8.17 -0.05
CA GLY A 253 17.81 6.99 -0.93
C GLY A 253 16.39 6.54 -1.32
N MET A 254 15.45 7.46 -1.43
CA MET A 254 14.08 7.24 -1.89
C MET A 254 13.86 7.98 -3.21
N HIS A 255 13.32 7.27 -4.21
CA HIS A 255 13.26 7.72 -5.61
C HIS A 255 11.84 7.59 -6.17
N LEU A 256 11.12 8.70 -6.28
CA LEU A 256 9.82 8.81 -6.94
C LEU A 256 9.94 8.79 -8.47
N ILE A 257 9.15 7.93 -9.11
CA ILE A 257 8.93 7.92 -10.57
C ILE A 257 7.46 8.21 -10.81
N ALA A 258 7.16 9.43 -11.23
CA ALA A 258 5.82 9.84 -11.58
C ALA A 258 5.56 9.58 -13.06
N CYS A 259 4.55 8.77 -13.37
CA CYS A 259 4.19 8.44 -14.74
C CYS A 259 2.83 9.04 -15.11
N THR A 260 2.70 9.57 -16.33
CA THR A 260 1.44 10.17 -16.78
C THR A 260 1.22 10.01 -18.28
N GLN A 261 -0.05 9.92 -18.70
CA GLN A 261 -0.41 10.01 -20.12
C GLN A 261 -0.52 11.45 -20.62
N ASN A 262 -0.68 12.42 -19.72
CA ASN A 262 -0.77 13.83 -20.04
C ASN A 262 0.14 14.62 -19.07
N PRO A 263 1.31 15.09 -19.51
CA PRO A 263 2.23 15.83 -18.63
C PRO A 263 1.75 17.24 -18.28
N LEU A 264 0.85 17.83 -19.09
CA LEU A 264 0.37 19.20 -18.89
C LEU A 264 -0.55 19.29 -17.68
N GLY A 265 -0.23 20.20 -16.77
CA GLY A 265 -1.06 20.53 -15.60
C GLY A 265 -1.19 19.43 -14.54
N GLN A 266 -0.57 18.25 -14.74
CA GLN A 266 -0.76 17.09 -13.84
C GLN A 266 0.24 17.02 -12.69
N VAL A 267 1.42 17.58 -12.89
CA VAL A 267 2.47 17.67 -11.88
C VAL A 267 2.70 19.15 -11.55
N GLY A 268 2.66 19.49 -10.26
CA GLY A 268 2.92 20.85 -9.78
C GLY A 268 4.34 21.30 -10.12
N SER A 269 4.56 22.61 -10.23
CA SER A 269 5.87 23.22 -10.53
C SER A 269 6.95 22.73 -9.58
N ASP A 270 6.63 22.66 -8.30
CA ASP A 270 7.58 22.35 -7.23
C ASP A 270 8.03 20.88 -7.31
N MET A 271 7.11 19.99 -7.64
CA MET A 271 7.46 18.60 -7.91
C MET A 271 8.29 18.49 -9.19
N LYS A 272 7.90 19.17 -10.30
CA LYS A 272 8.67 19.15 -11.56
C LYS A 272 10.11 19.63 -11.42
N ALA A 273 10.35 20.63 -10.57
CA ALA A 273 11.69 21.14 -10.30
C ALA A 273 12.61 20.07 -9.70
N ASN A 274 12.04 19.10 -8.99
CA ASN A 274 12.76 17.99 -8.37
C ASN A 274 12.78 16.70 -9.22
N LEU A 275 12.01 16.63 -10.32
CA LEU A 275 12.01 15.52 -11.29
C LEU A 275 13.03 15.80 -12.41
N SER A 276 14.32 15.64 -12.10
CA SER A 276 15.43 15.95 -13.02
C SER A 276 15.48 15.04 -14.25
N LEU A 277 15.17 13.76 -14.09
CA LEU A 277 15.18 12.80 -15.19
C LEU A 277 13.81 12.79 -15.89
N ARG A 278 13.77 13.13 -17.18
CA ARG A 278 12.53 13.15 -17.95
C ARG A 278 12.60 12.15 -19.10
N ILE A 279 11.66 11.21 -19.12
CA ILE A 279 11.51 10.23 -20.19
C ILE A 279 10.22 10.54 -20.93
N CYS A 280 10.32 11.01 -22.16
CA CYS A 280 9.19 11.35 -23.00
C CYS A 280 9.07 10.36 -24.16
N LEU A 281 8.10 9.45 -24.06
CA LEU A 281 7.66 8.63 -25.18
C LEU A 281 6.67 9.42 -26.04
N ARG A 282 6.04 8.75 -27.01
CA ARG A 282 5.01 9.36 -27.86
C ARG A 282 3.89 10.04 -27.04
N VAL A 283 3.78 11.35 -27.17
CA VAL A 283 2.72 12.21 -26.60
C VAL A 283 1.71 12.64 -27.68
N LYS A 284 0.60 13.28 -27.29
CA LYS A 284 -0.48 13.63 -28.24
C LYS A 284 -0.14 14.83 -29.12
N ASP A 285 0.51 15.84 -28.55
CA ASP A 285 0.76 17.12 -29.20
C ASP A 285 2.13 17.70 -28.83
N SER A 286 2.54 18.72 -29.60
CA SER A 286 3.84 19.39 -29.41
C SER A 286 3.94 20.11 -28.07
N LEU A 287 2.82 20.58 -27.49
CA LEU A 287 2.84 21.32 -26.23
C LEU A 287 3.24 20.38 -25.07
N GLN A 288 2.68 19.16 -25.05
CA GLN A 288 3.08 18.11 -24.12
C GLN A 288 4.55 17.71 -24.26
N SER A 289 5.07 17.70 -25.49
CA SER A 289 6.47 17.39 -25.76
C SER A 289 7.39 18.51 -25.24
N VAL A 290 7.05 19.78 -25.53
CA VAL A 290 7.81 20.94 -25.06
C VAL A 290 7.83 21.00 -23.53
N GLU A 291 6.72 20.68 -22.88
CA GLU A 291 6.65 20.59 -21.41
C GLU A 291 7.62 19.55 -20.82
N MET A 292 7.87 18.46 -21.53
CA MET A 292 8.68 17.34 -21.04
C MET A 292 10.17 17.44 -21.39
N ILE A 293 10.50 17.92 -22.59
CA ILE A 293 11.87 17.88 -23.12
C ILE A 293 12.26 19.20 -23.81
N GLY A 294 11.50 20.28 -23.62
CA GLY A 294 11.81 21.60 -24.17
C GLY A 294 11.62 21.74 -25.69
N ASN A 295 11.23 20.68 -26.41
CA ASN A 295 11.00 20.71 -27.85
C ASN A 295 9.82 19.81 -28.27
N GLY A 296 9.35 19.96 -29.53
CA GLY A 296 8.20 19.23 -30.07
C GLY A 296 8.47 17.79 -30.53
N SER A 297 9.68 17.25 -30.37
CA SER A 297 10.11 16.05 -31.08
C SER A 297 9.44 14.75 -30.63
N ALA A 298 8.97 14.64 -29.38
CA ALA A 298 8.28 13.44 -28.90
C ALA A 298 6.86 13.30 -29.46
N ALA A 299 6.22 14.41 -29.85
CA ALA A 299 4.91 14.40 -30.50
C ALA A 299 4.97 13.86 -31.94
N LEU A 300 6.14 13.92 -32.57
CA LEU A 300 6.37 13.45 -33.94
C LEU A 300 6.65 11.94 -34.03
N ILE A 301 6.77 11.25 -32.89
CA ILE A 301 7.03 9.81 -32.86
C ILE A 301 5.84 9.05 -33.44
N SER A 302 6.11 8.18 -34.42
CA SER A 302 5.07 7.37 -35.05
C SER A 302 4.37 6.44 -34.04
N PRO A 303 3.03 6.30 -34.09
CA PRO A 303 2.31 5.29 -33.32
C PRO A 303 2.76 3.85 -33.58
N ARG A 304 3.38 3.59 -34.74
CA ARG A 304 3.94 2.28 -35.12
C ARG A 304 5.29 1.99 -34.47
N SER A 305 5.85 2.94 -33.73
CA SER A 305 7.16 2.86 -33.09
C SER A 305 7.04 2.86 -31.55
N PRO A 306 6.34 1.91 -30.90
CA PRO A 306 6.19 1.87 -29.44
C PRO A 306 7.51 1.54 -28.73
N GLY A 307 7.87 2.29 -27.68
CA GLY A 307 9.14 2.20 -26.96
C GLY A 307 10.21 3.17 -27.44
N LEU A 308 9.92 4.02 -28.43
CA LEU A 308 10.81 5.07 -28.91
C LEU A 308 10.49 6.33 -28.10
N GLY A 309 11.52 7.05 -27.69
CA GLY A 309 11.34 8.26 -26.92
C GLY A 309 12.61 9.09 -26.86
N TYR A 310 12.55 10.08 -26.00
CA TYR A 310 13.66 10.93 -25.63
C TYR A 310 13.88 10.85 -24.13
N VAL A 311 15.13 10.80 -23.71
CA VAL A 311 15.54 11.01 -22.32
C VAL A 311 16.23 12.36 -22.23
N ASP A 312 15.77 13.19 -21.31
CA ASP A 312 16.42 14.40 -20.85
C ASP A 312 16.94 14.15 -19.43
N ASP A 313 18.26 14.10 -19.27
CA ASP A 313 18.93 13.92 -17.98
C ASP A 313 19.35 15.26 -17.34
N GLY A 314 18.87 16.39 -17.88
CA GLY A 314 19.22 17.73 -17.45
C GLY A 314 20.48 18.29 -18.12
N GLU A 315 21.33 17.42 -18.69
CA GLU A 315 22.52 17.81 -19.45
C GLU A 315 22.30 17.67 -20.96
N SER A 316 21.64 16.58 -21.37
CA SER A 316 21.47 16.25 -22.78
C SER A 316 20.13 15.58 -23.06
N ILE A 317 19.57 15.90 -24.22
CA ILE A 317 18.39 15.22 -24.74
C ILE A 317 18.85 14.16 -25.73
N ARG A 318 18.59 12.90 -25.42
CA ARG A 318 18.98 11.75 -26.24
C ARG A 318 17.77 10.97 -26.72
N ARG A 319 17.70 10.76 -28.03
CA ARG A 319 16.73 9.84 -28.63
C ARG A 319 17.12 8.41 -28.28
N PHE A 320 16.15 7.59 -27.92
CA PHE A 320 16.39 6.21 -27.54
C PHE A 320 15.25 5.27 -27.89
N ARG A 321 15.59 4.00 -27.98
CA ARG A 321 14.67 2.87 -28.12
C ARG A 321 14.80 1.99 -26.90
N CYS A 322 13.72 1.91 -26.14
CA CYS A 322 13.60 1.03 -24.99
C CYS A 322 13.75 -0.43 -25.42
N SER A 323 14.53 -1.18 -24.64
CA SER A 323 14.56 -2.63 -24.73
C SER A 323 13.33 -3.24 -24.08
N ALA A 324 12.91 -4.41 -24.54
CA ALA A 324 11.83 -5.17 -23.93
C ALA A 324 12.37 -6.53 -23.47
N ALA A 325 12.02 -6.93 -22.24
CA ALA A 325 12.27 -8.29 -21.79
C ALA A 325 11.41 -9.27 -22.59
N GLN A 326 12.03 -10.31 -23.15
CA GLN A 326 11.31 -11.39 -23.84
C GLN A 326 10.66 -12.35 -22.84
N SER A 327 11.30 -12.56 -21.70
CA SER A 327 10.84 -13.49 -20.66
C SER A 327 10.91 -12.86 -19.26
N PRO A 328 10.09 -11.84 -18.96
CA PRO A 328 10.14 -11.14 -17.68
C PRO A 328 9.91 -12.07 -16.49
N GLN A 329 8.97 -13.01 -16.57
CA GLN A 329 8.70 -13.98 -15.48
C GLN A 329 9.90 -14.90 -15.21
N ARG A 330 10.72 -15.22 -16.23
CA ARG A 330 11.94 -16.01 -16.04
C ARG A 330 13.02 -15.22 -15.31
N LEU A 331 13.14 -13.92 -15.59
CA LEU A 331 14.03 -13.04 -14.85
C LEU A 331 13.60 -12.95 -13.38
N VAL A 332 12.30 -12.76 -13.12
CA VAL A 332 11.73 -12.78 -11.76
C VAL A 332 12.00 -14.10 -11.04
N ALA A 333 11.73 -15.25 -11.68
CA ALA A 333 12.03 -16.56 -11.09
C ALA A 333 13.53 -16.74 -10.78
N SER A 334 14.40 -16.17 -11.63
CA SER A 334 15.85 -16.21 -11.45
C SER A 334 16.31 -15.34 -10.28
N THR A 335 15.69 -14.20 -10.03
CA THR A 335 16.00 -13.37 -8.84
C THR A 335 15.55 -14.04 -7.55
N ILE A 336 14.39 -14.71 -7.54
CA ILE A 336 13.92 -15.51 -6.39
C ILE A 336 14.93 -16.63 -6.07
N THR A 337 15.35 -17.36 -7.10
CA THR A 337 16.33 -18.45 -6.95
C THR A 337 17.67 -17.91 -6.46
N ALA A 338 18.15 -16.79 -7.01
CA ALA A 338 19.38 -16.14 -6.58
C ALA A 338 19.30 -15.69 -5.11
N MET A 339 18.18 -15.12 -4.66
CA MET A 339 17.96 -14.74 -3.26
C MET A 339 18.07 -15.95 -2.33
N SER A 340 17.42 -17.06 -2.69
CA SER A 340 17.47 -18.29 -1.89
C SER A 340 18.88 -18.87 -1.79
N VAL A 341 19.63 -18.92 -2.89
CA VAL A 341 20.99 -19.49 -2.91
C VAL A 341 22.01 -18.59 -2.22
N THR A 342 21.85 -17.26 -2.30
CA THR A 342 22.72 -16.29 -1.63
C THR A 342 22.41 -16.11 -0.14
N GLY A 343 21.35 -16.74 0.37
CA GLY A 343 20.98 -16.68 1.79
C GLY A 343 20.43 -15.33 2.23
N ILE A 344 19.95 -14.49 1.29
CA ILE A 344 19.35 -13.20 1.61
C ILE A 344 17.96 -13.44 2.19
N PRO A 345 17.62 -12.89 3.37
CA PRO A 345 16.29 -13.06 3.93
C PRO A 345 15.24 -12.30 3.11
N PRO A 346 14.00 -12.82 3.04
CA PRO A 346 12.88 -12.08 2.45
C PRO A 346 12.73 -10.70 3.09
N GLN A 347 12.52 -9.68 2.27
CA GLN A 347 12.33 -8.32 2.76
C GLN A 347 10.91 -8.18 3.33
N PRO A 348 10.75 -7.57 4.52
CA PRO A 348 9.42 -7.33 5.06
C PRO A 348 8.67 -6.34 4.16
N PRO A 349 7.35 -6.51 3.97
CA PRO A 349 6.57 -5.56 3.21
C PRO A 349 6.54 -4.20 3.91
N LEU A 350 6.62 -3.13 3.13
CA LEU A 350 6.53 -1.75 3.60
C LEU A 350 5.15 -1.46 4.21
N PHE A 351 4.12 -2.11 3.68
CA PHE A 351 2.74 -2.04 4.18
C PHE A 351 2.01 -3.35 3.87
N SER A 352 1.04 -3.71 4.71
CA SER A 352 0.21 -4.89 4.52
C SER A 352 -1.02 -4.60 3.65
N ARG A 353 -1.76 -5.65 3.29
CA ARG A 353 -3.15 -5.48 2.85
C ARG A 353 -4.03 -5.03 4.02
N ALA A 354 -5.21 -4.52 3.71
CA ALA A 354 -6.24 -4.25 4.71
C ALA A 354 -6.64 -5.52 5.48
N LEU A 355 -7.22 -5.33 6.66
CA LEU A 355 -7.71 -6.45 7.45
C LEU A 355 -8.65 -7.34 6.63
N PRO A 356 -8.39 -8.65 6.56
CA PRO A 356 -9.28 -9.58 5.86
C PRO A 356 -10.64 -9.64 6.55
N ARG A 357 -11.66 -10.12 5.83
CA ARG A 357 -13.01 -10.32 6.37
C ARG A 357 -13.10 -11.48 7.37
N SER A 358 -12.19 -12.44 7.26
CA SER A 358 -12.09 -13.56 8.19
C SER A 358 -10.63 -13.93 8.42
N VAL A 359 -10.32 -14.34 9.64
CA VAL A 359 -8.99 -14.81 10.03
C VAL A 359 -9.16 -16.17 10.68
N PRO A 360 -8.52 -17.24 10.16
CA PRO A 360 -8.51 -18.51 10.86
C PRO A 360 -7.62 -18.41 12.10
N LEU A 361 -8.04 -19.04 13.21
CA LEU A 361 -7.23 -19.08 14.43
C LEU A 361 -5.90 -19.83 14.24
N THR A 362 -5.88 -20.80 13.32
CA THR A 362 -4.69 -21.61 13.03
C THR A 362 -3.54 -20.75 12.52
N GLY A 363 -2.40 -20.80 13.22
CA GLY A 363 -1.15 -20.16 12.79
C GLY A 363 -0.92 -18.76 13.37
N LEU A 364 -1.88 -18.17 14.10
CA LEU A 364 -1.70 -16.87 14.75
C LEU A 364 -0.67 -16.92 15.88
N SER A 365 -0.65 -18.01 16.65
CA SER A 365 0.22 -18.19 17.83
C SER A 365 1.68 -18.48 17.45
N ARG A 366 1.95 -18.88 16.17
CA ARG A 366 3.30 -19.07 15.62
C ARG A 366 3.86 -17.83 14.90
N ARG A 367 3.05 -16.81 14.64
CA ARG A 367 3.52 -15.52 14.11
C ARG A 367 4.26 -14.75 15.21
N GLY A 368 5.54 -15.06 15.37
CA GLY A 368 6.47 -14.26 16.17
C GLY A 368 6.76 -12.96 15.43
N ASP A 369 6.15 -11.86 15.86
CA ASP A 369 6.43 -10.53 15.34
C ASP A 369 7.71 -10.03 16.02
N ALA A 370 8.89 -10.37 15.48
CA ALA A 370 10.19 -10.06 16.10
C ALA A 370 10.60 -8.58 16.06
N ASN A 371 9.77 -7.68 15.51
CA ASN A 371 10.16 -6.31 15.15
C ASN A 371 9.16 -5.22 15.59
N HIS A 372 8.27 -5.44 16.57
CA HIS A 372 7.33 -4.40 17.02
C HIS A 372 7.50 -4.03 18.50
N PRO A 373 7.44 -2.73 18.89
CA PRO A 373 7.63 -2.27 20.27
C PRO A 373 6.58 -2.79 21.25
N ASP A 374 5.41 -3.26 20.76
CA ASP A 374 4.38 -3.90 21.58
C ASP A 374 4.70 -5.38 21.88
N HIS A 375 5.98 -5.74 21.95
CA HIS A 375 6.42 -6.96 22.63
C HIS A 375 5.91 -6.88 24.07
N VAL A 376 4.75 -7.49 24.28
CA VAL A 376 4.22 -7.76 25.62
C VAL A 376 5.35 -8.47 26.36
N ASP A 377 5.80 -7.78 27.39
CA ASP A 377 6.76 -8.17 28.42
C ASP A 377 6.89 -9.68 28.57
N SER A 378 8.12 -10.19 28.49
CA SER A 378 8.50 -11.61 28.38
C SER A 378 8.19 -12.45 29.63
N GLY A 379 7.30 -11.97 30.51
CA GLY A 379 6.84 -12.64 31.72
C GLY A 379 5.32 -12.85 31.85
N ARG A 380 4.48 -12.29 30.96
CA ARG A 380 3.00 -12.32 31.11
C ARG A 380 2.31 -13.13 30.00
N ARG A 381 1.30 -13.93 30.37
CA ARG A 381 0.54 -14.77 29.43
C ARG A 381 -0.32 -13.89 28.53
N ALA A 382 -0.13 -13.98 27.22
CA ALA A 382 -0.99 -13.31 26.24
C ALA A 382 -1.48 -14.33 25.20
N ILE A 383 -2.75 -14.27 24.85
CA ILE A 383 -3.38 -15.16 23.87
C ILE A 383 -3.67 -14.43 22.57
N ALA A 384 -3.54 -15.12 21.44
CA ALA A 384 -3.84 -14.54 20.14
C ALA A 384 -5.35 -14.53 19.89
N ILE A 385 -5.94 -13.38 19.61
CA ILE A 385 -7.39 -13.25 19.39
C ILE A 385 -7.73 -12.88 17.94
N GLY A 386 -6.74 -12.53 17.11
CA GLY A 386 -6.98 -12.07 15.75
C GLY A 386 -5.80 -11.35 15.12
N LEU A 387 -6.09 -10.48 14.14
CA LEU A 387 -5.13 -9.53 13.57
C LEU A 387 -5.50 -8.11 14.01
N SER A 388 -4.51 -7.27 14.26
CA SER A 388 -4.64 -5.84 14.55
C SER A 388 -4.02 -5.03 13.42
N ASP A 389 -4.61 -3.88 13.13
CA ASP A 389 -4.22 -2.96 12.06
C ASP A 389 -3.83 -1.61 12.67
N ASP A 390 -2.56 -1.22 12.46
CA ASP A 390 -2.06 0.10 12.87
C ASP A 390 -2.21 1.17 11.77
N GLY A 391 -2.91 0.83 10.68
CA GLY A 391 -3.06 1.65 9.49
C GLY A 391 -2.03 1.36 8.40
N ILE A 392 -0.91 0.71 8.72
CA ILE A 392 0.19 0.39 7.78
C ILE A 392 0.46 -1.11 7.73
N HIS A 393 0.53 -1.77 8.87
CA HIS A 393 0.89 -3.17 9.06
C HIS A 393 -0.19 -3.91 9.84
N LEU A 394 -0.40 -5.18 9.45
CA LEU A 394 -1.17 -6.13 10.25
C LEU A 394 -0.24 -6.88 11.20
N THR A 395 -0.57 -6.86 12.48
CA THR A 395 0.12 -7.61 13.55
C THR A 395 -0.83 -8.60 14.21
N THR A 396 -0.33 -9.57 14.97
CA THR A 396 -1.24 -10.44 15.74
C THR A 396 -1.85 -9.66 16.91
N ALA A 397 -3.18 -9.56 16.96
CA ALA A 397 -3.90 -9.01 18.10
C ALA A 397 -3.78 -9.99 19.28
N ARG A 398 -3.18 -9.52 20.39
CA ARG A 398 -2.97 -10.32 21.59
C ARG A 398 -3.72 -9.75 22.78
N LEU A 399 -4.36 -10.62 23.55
CA LEU A 399 -5.07 -10.29 24.77
C LEU A 399 -4.22 -10.73 25.97
N PRO A 400 -3.79 -9.81 26.84
CA PRO A 400 -3.11 -10.19 28.08
C PRO A 400 -4.10 -10.91 29.01
N ILE A 401 -3.65 -12.01 29.61
CA ILE A 401 -4.38 -12.72 30.66
C ILE A 401 -3.67 -12.40 31.98
N GLY A 402 -4.43 -11.95 32.97
CA GLY A 402 -3.91 -11.45 34.26
C GLY A 402 -3.79 -9.94 34.36
N ASP A 403 -4.32 -9.18 33.40
CA ASP A 403 -4.26 -7.71 33.38
C ASP A 403 -5.65 -7.11 33.66
N GLY A 404 -6.30 -7.51 34.76
CA GLY A 404 -7.60 -7.00 35.18
C GLY A 404 -8.80 -7.46 34.33
N THR A 405 -9.83 -6.59 34.26
CA THR A 405 -11.11 -6.92 33.62
C THR A 405 -11.16 -6.50 32.15
N ILE A 406 -11.68 -7.40 31.31
CA ILE A 406 -11.80 -7.25 29.86
C ILE A 406 -13.28 -7.22 29.48
N ILE A 407 -13.68 -6.18 28.76
CA ILE A 407 -15.07 -5.99 28.36
C ILE A 407 -15.18 -6.09 26.84
N ILE A 408 -16.14 -6.88 26.37
CA ILE A 408 -16.48 -7.03 24.96
C ILE A 408 -17.88 -6.45 24.74
N THR A 409 -18.02 -5.36 23.99
CA THR A 409 -19.31 -4.69 23.75
C THR A 409 -19.70 -4.68 22.29
N GLY A 410 -20.99 -4.45 22.02
CA GLY A 410 -21.50 -4.13 20.69
C GLY A 410 -22.76 -4.93 20.32
N PRO A 411 -23.28 -4.77 19.10
CA PRO A 411 -24.56 -5.37 18.71
C PRO A 411 -24.57 -6.90 18.68
N ARG A 412 -25.78 -7.47 18.62
CA ARG A 412 -25.98 -8.91 18.39
C ARG A 412 -25.50 -9.31 17.00
N GLY A 413 -25.00 -10.53 16.85
CA GLY A 413 -24.55 -11.08 15.56
C GLY A 413 -23.17 -10.61 15.08
N ARG A 414 -22.47 -9.73 15.82
CA ARG A 414 -21.16 -9.19 15.42
C ARG A 414 -19.97 -10.09 15.74
N GLY A 415 -20.16 -11.17 16.51
CA GLY A 415 -19.12 -12.17 16.78
C GLY A 415 -18.60 -12.22 18.22
N LYS A 416 -19.24 -11.55 19.19
CA LYS A 416 -18.86 -11.59 20.61
C LYS A 416 -18.71 -13.01 21.19
N THR A 417 -19.75 -13.84 21.06
CA THR A 417 -19.73 -15.25 21.47
C THR A 417 -18.62 -16.05 20.75
N THR A 418 -18.37 -15.76 19.47
CA THR A 418 -17.29 -16.41 18.70
C THR A 418 -15.91 -16.02 19.23
N LEU A 419 -15.72 -14.76 19.63
CA LEU A 419 -14.50 -14.29 20.27
C LEU A 419 -14.27 -14.98 21.63
N LEU A 420 -15.30 -15.09 22.47
CA LEU A 420 -15.21 -15.84 23.74
C LEU A 420 -14.79 -17.31 23.52
N ARG A 421 -15.37 -17.98 22.51
CA ARG A 421 -14.97 -19.34 22.13
C ARG A 421 -13.53 -19.41 21.62
N THR A 422 -13.08 -18.39 20.90
CA THR A 422 -11.71 -18.28 20.39
C THR A 422 -10.71 -18.15 21.55
N ILE A 423 -11.02 -17.31 22.52
CA ILE A 423 -10.26 -17.16 23.77
C ILE A 423 -10.14 -18.52 24.49
N LEU A 424 -11.27 -19.21 24.67
CA LEU A 424 -11.30 -20.53 25.29
C LEU A 424 -10.44 -21.56 24.54
N GLN A 425 -10.51 -21.56 23.21
CA GLN A 425 -9.75 -22.49 22.37
C GLN A 425 -8.24 -22.26 22.46
N GLU A 426 -7.79 -21.00 22.42
CA GLU A 426 -6.37 -20.66 22.55
C GLU A 426 -5.82 -21.06 23.92
N LEU A 427 -6.58 -20.80 24.99
CA LEU A 427 -6.17 -21.18 26.34
C LEU A 427 -6.00 -22.68 26.50
N ARG A 428 -6.88 -23.49 25.91
CA ARG A 428 -6.74 -24.95 25.90
C ARG A 428 -5.52 -25.44 25.12
N THR A 429 -5.13 -24.71 24.08
CA THR A 429 -4.08 -25.15 23.14
C THR A 429 -2.69 -24.68 23.57
N HIS A 430 -2.59 -23.48 24.15
CA HIS A 430 -1.34 -22.78 24.41
C HIS A 430 -1.19 -22.28 25.86
N GLY A 431 -2.21 -22.44 26.71
CA GLY A 431 -2.11 -22.17 28.14
C GLY A 431 -1.31 -23.26 28.85
N GLY A 432 -0.02 -23.02 29.09
CA GLY A 432 0.90 -23.98 29.75
C GLY A 432 0.57 -24.36 31.20
N VAL A 433 -0.52 -23.85 31.78
CA VAL A 433 -1.15 -24.29 33.04
C VAL A 433 -2.66 -24.11 32.84
N SER A 434 -3.46 -25.14 33.14
CA SER A 434 -4.92 -25.09 32.99
C SER A 434 -5.53 -24.01 33.90
N PRO A 435 -5.98 -22.86 33.37
CA PRO A 435 -6.76 -21.96 34.21
C PRO A 435 -8.05 -22.67 34.61
N VAL A 436 -8.53 -22.44 35.84
CA VAL A 436 -9.91 -22.80 36.17
C VAL A 436 -10.80 -21.85 35.35
N ILE A 437 -11.54 -22.41 34.40
CA ILE A 437 -12.43 -21.65 33.53
C ILE A 437 -13.85 -21.85 34.03
N THR A 438 -14.48 -20.75 34.44
CA THR A 438 -15.91 -20.71 34.73
C THR A 438 -16.61 -20.02 33.56
N LEU A 439 -17.48 -20.76 32.87
CA LEU A 439 -18.34 -20.23 31.83
C LEU A 439 -19.70 -19.89 32.43
N ILE A 440 -20.10 -18.62 32.34
CA ILE A 440 -21.45 -18.18 32.65
C ILE A 440 -22.09 -17.74 31.34
N SER A 441 -22.91 -18.60 30.75
CA SER A 441 -23.78 -18.20 29.63
C SER A 441 -25.14 -17.79 30.19
N TRP A 442 -25.51 -16.52 30.06
CA TRP A 442 -26.83 -16.02 30.48
C TRP A 442 -27.87 -16.27 29.38
N PRO A 443 -29.11 -16.68 29.68
CA PRO A 443 -29.84 -17.61 28.80
C PRO A 443 -30.36 -17.01 27.50
N ARG A 444 -30.21 -17.82 26.44
CA ARG A 444 -31.03 -17.77 25.23
C ARG A 444 -32.45 -18.21 25.61
N ARG A 445 -33.47 -17.36 25.40
CA ARG A 445 -34.89 -17.74 25.60
C ARG A 445 -35.19 -19.02 24.81
N THR A 446 -35.46 -20.12 25.50
CA THR A 446 -36.14 -21.29 24.92
C THR A 446 -37.54 -21.37 25.54
N GLU A 447 -38.55 -21.40 24.69
CA GLU A 447 -39.93 -21.68 25.11
C GLU A 447 -40.05 -23.17 25.43
N ASP A 448 -40.43 -23.49 26.66
CA ASP A 448 -40.87 -24.84 26.99
C ASP A 448 -42.23 -25.11 26.32
N ALA A 449 -42.57 -26.38 26.07
CA ALA A 449 -43.83 -26.81 25.46
C ALA A 449 -45.11 -26.34 26.19
N ASN A 450 -44.98 -25.75 27.39
CA ASN A 450 -46.07 -25.19 28.19
C ASN A 450 -45.99 -23.65 28.34
N GLY A 451 -45.17 -22.95 27.55
CA GLY A 451 -45.06 -21.48 27.61
C GLY A 451 -44.32 -20.92 28.84
N GLY A 452 -43.64 -21.77 29.61
CA GLY A 452 -42.77 -21.37 30.70
C GLY A 452 -41.37 -20.99 30.19
N HIS A 453 -40.82 -19.88 30.70
CA HIS A 453 -39.42 -19.50 30.45
C HIS A 453 -38.51 -20.26 31.42
N ARG A 454 -37.70 -21.20 30.91
CA ARG A 454 -36.61 -21.82 31.69
C ARG A 454 -35.28 -21.11 31.43
N HIS A 455 -34.64 -20.65 32.50
CA HIS A 455 -33.29 -20.10 32.49
C HIS A 455 -32.28 -21.26 32.66
N VAL A 456 -31.51 -21.60 31.62
CA VAL A 456 -30.45 -22.62 31.73
C VAL A 456 -29.13 -21.93 32.04
N LEU A 457 -28.73 -21.93 33.30
CA LEU A 457 -27.35 -21.69 33.73
C LEU A 457 -26.53 -22.93 33.37
N ARG A 458 -25.57 -22.79 32.44
CA ARG A 458 -24.62 -23.86 32.15
C ARG A 458 -23.27 -23.50 32.75
N GLU A 459 -23.13 -23.78 34.04
CA GLU A 459 -21.84 -23.76 34.73
C GLU A 459 -21.03 -24.98 34.27
N ILE A 460 -19.95 -24.73 33.53
CA ILE A 460 -18.97 -25.77 33.20
C ILE A 460 -17.66 -25.36 33.88
N THR A 461 -17.41 -25.89 35.07
CA THR A 461 -16.12 -25.80 35.74
C THR A 461 -15.22 -26.89 35.14
N ILE A 462 -14.30 -26.49 34.25
CA ILE A 462 -13.31 -27.44 33.72
C ILE A 462 -12.11 -27.44 34.66
N GLY A 463 -12.18 -28.28 35.69
CA GLY A 463 -11.02 -28.67 36.49
C GLY A 463 -10.22 -29.75 35.77
N SER A 464 -8.90 -29.71 35.89
CA SER A 464 -8.02 -30.78 35.42
C SER A 464 -8.22 -32.03 36.28
N GLY A 465 -9.15 -32.89 35.88
CA GLY A 465 -9.34 -34.22 36.44
C GLY A 465 -10.33 -34.98 35.58
N HIS A 466 -9.95 -36.18 35.13
CA HIS A 466 -10.93 -37.15 34.65
C HIS A 466 -12.02 -37.31 35.72
N ASP A 467 -13.28 -37.29 35.30
CA ASP A 467 -14.47 -37.57 36.10
C ASP A 467 -14.76 -36.64 37.29
N ALA A 468 -15.52 -35.58 37.07
CA ALA A 468 -16.46 -35.06 38.07
C ALA A 468 -17.63 -34.35 37.37
N GLY A 469 -18.85 -34.78 37.68
CA GLY A 469 -20.09 -34.14 37.24
C GLY A 469 -20.27 -32.73 37.83
N PRO A 470 -21.36 -32.04 37.44
CA PRO A 470 -21.61 -30.67 37.89
C PRO A 470 -21.86 -30.67 39.41
N THR A 471 -20.95 -30.10 40.17
CA THR A 471 -21.09 -29.92 41.63
C THR A 471 -21.27 -28.43 41.91
N THR A 472 -22.45 -28.10 42.40
CA THR A 472 -22.77 -26.85 43.09
C THR A 472 -22.35 -27.00 44.55
N GLU A 473 -21.07 -26.82 44.86
CA GLU A 473 -20.63 -26.75 46.25
C GLU A 473 -19.72 -25.53 46.44
N THR A 474 -20.16 -24.67 47.34
CA THR A 474 -19.39 -23.61 47.99
C THR A 474 -18.29 -24.27 48.81
N ASP A 475 -17.05 -24.25 48.31
CA ASP A 475 -15.90 -24.82 49.01
C ASP A 475 -15.20 -23.74 49.86
N ASP A 476 -15.50 -23.77 51.16
CA ASP A 476 -14.81 -23.02 52.21
C ASP A 476 -13.45 -23.68 52.52
N GLY A 477 -12.37 -23.10 52.02
CA GLY A 477 -11.05 -23.12 52.67
C GLY A 477 -10.07 -24.26 52.32
N ALA A 478 -8.84 -23.82 52.06
CA ALA A 478 -7.56 -24.54 52.21
C ALA A 478 -7.13 -25.52 51.10
N GLY A 479 -6.45 -24.96 50.08
CA GLY A 479 -5.60 -25.71 49.14
C GLY A 479 -5.14 -24.86 47.96
N ARG A 480 -4.11 -24.01 48.14
CA ARG A 480 -3.52 -23.21 47.06
C ARG A 480 -2.74 -24.11 46.09
N GLU A 481 -3.35 -24.46 44.97
CA GLU A 481 -2.62 -24.75 43.73
C GLU A 481 -2.58 -23.47 42.87
N ASP A 482 -1.36 -23.03 42.53
CA ASP A 482 -1.02 -21.75 41.88
C ASP A 482 -1.51 -21.64 40.42
N GLY A 483 -2.83 -21.54 40.22
CA GLY A 483 -3.45 -21.35 38.91
C GLY A 483 -4.18 -20.01 38.80
N HIS A 484 -3.78 -19.17 37.83
CA HIS A 484 -4.54 -17.98 37.44
C HIS A 484 -5.93 -18.37 36.92
N ARG A 485 -7.00 -17.77 37.44
CA ARG A 485 -8.40 -18.14 37.15
C ARG A 485 -9.02 -17.23 36.08
N LEU A 486 -9.92 -17.77 35.27
CA LEU A 486 -10.57 -17.02 34.19
C LEU A 486 -12.09 -17.20 34.25
N LEU A 487 -12.80 -16.07 34.36
CA LEU A 487 -14.25 -16.03 34.32
C LEU A 487 -14.69 -15.49 32.96
N LEU A 488 -15.38 -16.32 32.18
CA LEU A 488 -15.92 -15.96 30.86
C LEU A 488 -17.44 -15.83 30.96
N VAL A 489 -17.97 -14.63 30.72
CA VAL A 489 -19.41 -14.34 30.81
C VAL A 489 -19.93 -13.92 29.44
N ASP A 490 -20.91 -14.66 28.90
CA ASP A 490 -21.61 -14.30 27.66
C ASP A 490 -22.99 -13.71 27.97
N ASP A 491 -23.42 -12.74 27.15
CA ASP A 491 -24.67 -11.97 27.34
C ASP A 491 -24.82 -11.36 28.75
N ALA A 492 -23.76 -10.70 29.22
CA ALA A 492 -23.61 -10.15 30.57
C ALA A 492 -24.44 -8.88 30.88
N ASP A 493 -25.31 -8.42 29.97
CA ASP A 493 -26.05 -7.15 30.11
C ASP A 493 -26.83 -7.05 31.43
N ALA A 494 -27.48 -8.13 31.87
CA ALA A 494 -28.24 -8.15 33.12
C ALA A 494 -27.33 -8.26 34.36
N LEU A 495 -26.23 -9.01 34.26
CA LEU A 495 -25.30 -9.24 35.38
C LEU A 495 -24.45 -7.99 35.69
N LEU A 496 -24.16 -7.20 34.66
CA LEU A 496 -23.42 -5.94 34.78
C LEU A 496 -24.31 -4.73 35.12
N ASP A 497 -25.63 -4.91 35.23
CA ASP A 497 -26.54 -3.86 35.67
C ASP A 497 -26.27 -3.52 37.15
N PRO A 498 -25.94 -2.26 37.52
CA PRO A 498 -25.69 -1.86 38.90
C PRO A 498 -26.82 -2.22 39.88
N LEU A 499 -28.05 -2.35 39.38
CA LEU A 499 -29.25 -2.66 40.15
C LEU A 499 -29.60 -4.17 40.17
N SER A 500 -28.81 -5.03 39.51
CA SER A 500 -29.08 -6.46 39.50
C SER A 500 -28.89 -7.07 40.89
N THR A 501 -29.88 -7.82 41.35
CA THR A 501 -29.85 -8.55 42.63
C THR A 501 -29.38 -10.00 42.47
N ASP A 502 -28.93 -10.38 41.27
CA ASP A 502 -28.46 -11.74 41.01
C ASP A 502 -27.13 -12.01 41.75
N PRO A 503 -27.02 -13.10 42.54
CA PRO A 503 -25.79 -13.47 43.25
C PRO A 503 -24.55 -13.56 42.36
N LEU A 504 -24.69 -13.98 41.09
CA LEU A 504 -23.58 -14.07 40.15
C LEU A 504 -22.97 -12.71 39.82
N SER A 505 -23.75 -11.63 39.97
CA SER A 505 -23.24 -10.29 39.76
C SER A 505 -22.19 -9.90 40.80
N ASN A 506 -22.40 -10.32 42.06
CA ASN A 506 -21.44 -10.09 43.14
C ASN A 506 -20.15 -10.88 42.90
N ILE A 507 -20.25 -12.12 42.41
CA ILE A 507 -19.09 -12.95 42.06
C ILE A 507 -18.26 -12.29 40.95
N ILE A 508 -18.92 -11.73 39.93
CA ILE A 508 -18.23 -11.01 38.84
C ILE A 508 -17.50 -9.77 39.38
N GLU A 509 -18.15 -9.02 40.26
CA GLU A 509 -17.58 -7.82 40.89
C GLU A 509 -16.37 -8.18 41.77
N GLU A 510 -16.50 -9.17 42.66
CA GLU A 510 -15.41 -9.66 43.51
C GLU A 510 -14.22 -10.17 42.68
N ALA A 511 -14.48 -10.98 41.63
CA ALA A 511 -13.45 -11.47 40.72
C ALA A 511 -12.78 -10.36 39.91
N SER A 512 -13.47 -9.23 39.68
CA SER A 512 -12.90 -8.09 38.96
C SER A 512 -11.85 -7.33 39.77
N HIS A 513 -11.95 -7.38 41.10
CA HIS A 513 -11.01 -6.76 42.03
C HIS A 513 -9.83 -7.68 42.41
N ASP A 514 -9.97 -8.99 42.22
CA ASP A 514 -8.90 -9.95 42.50
C ASP A 514 -7.94 -10.14 41.33
N THR A 515 -6.67 -9.82 41.56
CA THR A 515 -5.59 -10.01 40.58
C THR A 515 -5.33 -11.47 40.19
N SER A 516 -5.82 -12.44 40.97
CA SER A 516 -5.75 -13.87 40.65
C SER A 516 -6.77 -14.30 39.59
N TRP A 517 -7.71 -13.41 39.28
CA TRP A 517 -8.74 -13.61 38.26
C TRP A 517 -8.50 -12.72 37.04
N THR A 518 -9.03 -13.18 35.91
CA THR A 518 -9.32 -12.33 34.77
C THR A 518 -10.78 -12.54 34.42
N VAL A 519 -11.53 -11.44 34.40
CA VAL A 519 -12.94 -11.45 34.02
C VAL A 519 -13.04 -10.98 32.57
N VAL A 520 -13.65 -11.78 31.70
CA VAL A 520 -13.99 -11.41 30.33
C VAL A 520 -15.49 -11.47 30.17
N ALA A 521 -16.13 -10.31 30.04
CA ALA A 521 -17.58 -10.20 29.93
C ALA A 521 -17.99 -9.65 28.56
N ALA A 522 -18.88 -10.36 27.86
CA ALA A 522 -19.49 -9.90 26.63
C ALA A 522 -20.89 -9.33 26.91
N ALA A 523 -21.12 -8.09 26.50
CA ALA A 523 -22.38 -7.37 26.69
C ALA A 523 -22.82 -6.66 25.40
N SER A 524 -24.08 -6.25 25.33
CA SER A 524 -24.61 -5.47 24.23
C SER A 524 -24.32 -3.98 24.40
N LYS A 525 -24.20 -3.51 25.64
CA LYS A 525 -23.92 -2.11 25.99
C LYS A 525 -22.74 -2.03 26.96
N PRO A 526 -22.00 -0.91 26.98
CA PRO A 526 -20.96 -0.70 27.98
C PRO A 526 -21.61 -0.62 29.37
N PRO A 527 -21.00 -1.21 30.41
CA PRO A 527 -21.54 -1.16 31.75
C PRO A 527 -21.49 0.28 32.28
N ARG A 528 -22.56 0.69 32.98
CA ARG A 528 -22.69 2.06 33.47
C ARG A 528 -22.00 2.31 34.81
N SER A 529 -21.81 1.29 35.66
CA SER A 529 -20.92 1.32 36.85
C SER A 529 -21.07 0.04 37.69
N ARG A 530 -20.15 -0.92 37.52
CA ARG A 530 -20.00 -2.09 38.41
C ARG A 530 -18.60 -2.72 38.35
N LEU A 531 -17.87 -2.46 37.27
CA LEU A 531 -16.51 -2.95 37.05
C LEU A 531 -15.55 -1.76 37.11
N ASP A 532 -14.79 -1.65 38.20
CA ASP A 532 -13.66 -0.73 38.28
C ASP A 532 -12.43 -1.33 37.59
N GLY A 533 -11.53 -0.46 37.09
CA GLY A 533 -10.24 -0.92 36.58
C GLY A 533 -10.27 -1.68 35.25
N VAL A 534 -11.25 -1.41 34.38
CA VAL A 534 -11.29 -1.97 33.01
C VAL A 534 -10.03 -1.58 32.24
N SER A 535 -9.12 -2.55 32.05
CA SER A 535 -7.82 -2.32 31.42
C SER A 535 -7.91 -2.38 29.89
N THR A 536 -8.85 -3.20 29.38
CA THR A 536 -8.95 -3.56 27.97
C THR A 536 -10.42 -3.63 27.57
N ARG A 537 -10.77 -2.98 26.45
CA ARG A 537 -12.11 -3.03 25.86
C ARG A 537 -12.02 -3.50 24.41
N ILE A 538 -12.95 -4.35 24.00
CA ILE A 538 -13.11 -4.79 22.62
C ILE A 538 -14.51 -4.37 22.20
N VAL A 539 -14.60 -3.35 21.36
CA VAL A 539 -15.87 -2.77 20.93
C VAL A 539 -16.18 -3.24 19.51
N PHE A 540 -17.29 -3.93 19.32
CA PHE A 540 -17.83 -4.24 18.01
C PHE A 540 -18.69 -3.05 17.55
N PRO A 541 -18.28 -2.30 16.50
CA PRO A 541 -18.98 -1.10 16.08
C PRO A 541 -20.44 -1.39 15.70
N SER A 542 -21.32 -0.48 16.09
CA SER A 542 -22.76 -0.55 15.87
C SER A 542 -23.22 0.15 14.59
N GLY A 543 -22.43 1.10 14.08
CA GLY A 543 -22.80 1.95 12.94
C GLY A 543 -23.47 3.26 13.37
N ASP A 544 -23.89 3.37 14.63
CA ASP A 544 -24.31 4.64 15.22
C ASP A 544 -23.09 5.32 15.86
N ARG A 545 -22.63 6.41 15.23
CA ARG A 545 -21.47 7.16 15.69
C ARG A 545 -21.59 7.67 17.13
N ALA A 546 -22.80 7.97 17.61
CA ALA A 546 -23.00 8.43 18.98
C ALA A 546 -22.81 7.27 19.98
N ILE A 547 -23.37 6.10 19.67
CA ILE A 547 -23.21 4.89 20.49
C ILE A 547 -21.75 4.44 20.47
N ASP A 548 -21.13 4.37 19.30
CA ASP A 548 -19.76 3.90 19.15
C ASP A 548 -18.75 4.84 19.85
N ALA A 549 -19.00 6.15 19.84
CA ALA A 549 -18.23 7.11 20.63
C ALA A 549 -18.43 6.93 22.15
N MET A 550 -19.66 6.66 22.59
CA MET A 550 -19.96 6.36 24.01
C MET A 550 -19.29 5.06 24.47
N ASP A 551 -19.16 4.08 23.58
CA ASP A 551 -18.46 2.82 23.84
C ASP A 551 -16.92 2.99 23.92
N GLY A 552 -16.43 4.18 23.55
CA GLY A 552 -15.03 4.59 23.70
C GLY A 552 -14.22 4.56 22.41
N ILE A 553 -14.84 4.35 21.24
CA ILE A 553 -14.13 4.43 19.96
C ILE A 553 -13.75 5.90 19.71
N PRO A 554 -12.46 6.22 19.48
CA PRO A 554 -12.04 7.60 19.30
C PRO A 554 -12.51 8.16 17.95
N SER A 555 -12.70 9.48 17.89
CA SER A 555 -13.30 10.18 16.74
C SER A 555 -12.52 10.02 15.44
N ASN A 556 -11.19 9.92 15.51
CA ASN A 556 -10.35 9.66 14.35
C ASN A 556 -10.62 8.28 13.74
N LEU A 557 -10.81 7.25 14.57
CA LEU A 557 -11.11 5.90 14.10
C LEU A 557 -12.54 5.80 13.56
N LEU A 558 -13.50 6.46 14.21
CA LEU A 558 -14.88 6.58 13.71
C LEU A 558 -14.98 7.27 12.34
N GLY A 559 -14.07 8.19 12.05
CA GLY A 559 -13.97 8.85 10.74
C GLY A 559 -13.49 7.91 9.63
N ASP A 560 -12.68 6.91 9.98
CA ASP A 560 -12.04 5.98 9.05
C ASP A 560 -12.87 4.71 8.78
N LEU A 561 -13.85 4.39 9.64
CA LEU A 561 -14.76 3.24 9.49
C LEU A 561 -15.73 3.41 8.32
N ASP A 562 -15.95 2.33 7.57
CA ASP A 562 -16.92 2.27 6.47
C ASP A 562 -18.08 1.26 6.73
N ASP A 563 -19.02 1.20 5.78
CA ASP A 563 -20.17 0.29 5.83
C ASP A 563 -19.75 -1.20 5.87
N GLU A 564 -18.61 -1.56 5.30
CA GLU A 564 -18.09 -2.92 5.40
C GLU A 564 -17.64 -3.24 6.83
N ASP A 565 -16.95 -2.33 7.50
CA ASP A 565 -16.49 -2.53 8.86
C ASP A 565 -17.66 -2.73 9.85
N TYR A 566 -18.80 -2.05 9.63
CA TYR A 566 -20.03 -2.24 10.41
C TYR A 566 -20.79 -3.53 10.10
N SER A 567 -20.50 -4.18 8.96
CA SER A 567 -21.22 -5.40 8.53
C SER A 567 -20.42 -6.69 8.70
N ILE A 568 -19.09 -6.63 8.64
CA ILE A 568 -18.20 -7.80 8.76
C ILE A 568 -18.23 -8.36 10.19
N PRO A 569 -18.65 -9.62 10.42
CA PRO A 569 -18.55 -10.26 11.72
C PRO A 569 -17.09 -10.43 12.15
N GLY A 570 -16.79 -10.20 13.43
CA GLY A 570 -15.42 -10.28 13.95
C GLY A 570 -14.63 -8.98 13.81
N ARG A 571 -15.09 -8.00 13.03
CA ARG A 571 -14.48 -6.66 12.97
C ARG A 571 -14.80 -5.91 14.27
N ALA A 572 -13.76 -5.50 14.98
CA ALA A 572 -13.88 -4.81 16.26
C ALA A 572 -12.76 -3.78 16.44
N VAL A 573 -12.85 -2.97 17.49
CA VAL A 573 -11.82 -2.05 17.95
C VAL A 573 -11.28 -2.55 19.28
N LEU A 574 -9.97 -2.79 19.35
CA LEU A 574 -9.26 -3.09 20.59
C LEU A 574 -8.76 -1.79 21.20
N ILE A 575 -9.23 -1.47 22.41
CA ILE A 575 -8.85 -0.29 23.17
C ILE A 575 -8.08 -0.75 24.40
N ARG A 576 -6.82 -0.30 24.53
CA ARG A 576 -5.94 -0.65 25.66
C ARG A 576 -4.87 0.41 25.87
N ALA A 577 -4.59 0.75 27.13
CA ALA A 577 -3.50 1.63 27.52
C ALA A 577 -3.44 2.97 26.73
N GLY A 578 -4.61 3.58 26.50
CA GLY A 578 -4.73 4.83 25.74
C GLY A 578 -4.58 4.70 24.22
N THR A 579 -4.44 3.48 23.70
CA THR A 579 -4.41 3.20 22.25
C THR A 579 -5.70 2.50 21.82
N ALA A 580 -6.14 2.77 20.59
CA ALA A 580 -7.26 2.09 19.96
C ALA A 580 -6.84 1.63 18.56
N ARG A 581 -7.07 0.36 18.23
CA ARG A 581 -6.72 -0.21 16.93
C ARG A 581 -7.86 -1.06 16.37
N MET A 582 -8.04 -1.03 15.06
CA MET A 582 -8.92 -1.97 14.39
C MET A 582 -8.36 -3.38 14.53
N ILE A 583 -9.26 -4.35 14.75
CA ILE A 583 -8.93 -5.77 14.77
C ILE A 583 -9.92 -6.57 13.93
N GLN A 584 -9.44 -7.70 13.40
CA GLN A 584 -10.27 -8.80 12.93
C GLN A 584 -10.10 -9.96 13.89
N CYS A 585 -11.15 -10.27 14.65
CA CYS A 585 -11.18 -11.43 15.52
C CYS A 585 -11.10 -12.71 14.70
N ALA A 586 -10.31 -13.66 15.19
CA ALA A 586 -10.15 -14.96 14.57
C ALA A 586 -11.37 -15.86 14.77
N ILE A 587 -11.48 -16.86 13.91
CA ILE A 587 -12.54 -17.86 13.95
C ILE A 587 -11.89 -19.23 14.14
N GLY A 588 -12.32 -19.95 15.19
CA GLY A 588 -11.91 -21.34 15.46
C GLY A 588 -12.51 -22.34 14.46
N LYS A 589 -12.00 -23.58 14.44
CA LYS A 589 -12.40 -24.64 13.48
C LYS A 589 -13.90 -24.95 13.46
N ALA A 590 -14.59 -24.83 14.60
CA ALA A 590 -16.04 -25.04 14.71
C ALA A 590 -16.88 -23.88 14.14
N GLY A 591 -16.28 -22.69 13.93
CA GLY A 591 -16.97 -21.53 13.35
C GLY A 591 -16.92 -21.48 11.83
N THR A 592 -15.98 -22.18 11.20
CA THR A 592 -15.82 -22.24 9.73
C THR A 592 -16.95 -22.97 9.01
N GLU A 593 -17.69 -23.86 9.68
CA GLU A 593 -18.83 -24.58 9.08
C GLU A 593 -20.10 -23.72 8.97
N TYR A 594 -20.22 -22.62 9.72
CA TYR A 594 -21.37 -21.71 9.67
C TYR A 594 -21.26 -20.61 8.59
N LEU A 595 -20.12 -20.53 7.89
CA LEU A 595 -19.82 -19.50 6.88
C LEU A 595 -19.80 -20.04 5.44
N ARG A 596 -20.22 -21.30 5.22
CA ARG A 596 -20.36 -21.91 3.89
C ARG A 596 -21.80 -22.02 3.46
#